data_AF-A0A8J5KVI3-F1
#
_entry.id   AF-A0A8J5KVI3-F1
#
_cell.length_a   1.000
_cell.length_b   1.000
_cell.length_c   1.000
_cell.angle_alpha   90.00
_cell.angle_beta   90.00
_cell.angle_gamma   90.00
#
_symmetry.space_group_name_H-M   'P 1'
#
loop_
_entity.id
_entity.type
_entity.pdbx_description
1 polymer ?
#
loop_
_entity_poly.entity_id
_entity_poly.type
_entity_poly.pdbx_seq_one_letter_code
_entity_poly.pdbx_strand_id
1 'polypeptide(L)'
;MAPRLACHSPISYNSPPEALFEVAVSVSVSATAWKLSMEKRPREALGSGKPRGESRWAELTPELLALIFSLMPADVLARTMSFVCRSWRDVLAEPYSWSVVDLANWCLRVERTDVIDFVVGHLVDRSRGTVRRLSVYYLGDSGFAHTALLYLPTPFTHVSCRLLSKLEMRESFVTDKMVKEHANLLSNLTFLDISYCANITSEGIEALGKNCKNLALLRRSMSPPGITRENGLPSMVDEGEAMAIANNMVGLKQLELSYGKFTNNGLVAILTNCTALIYLDIVGCRNVQMTGNVELMCQKIKTCVYTGYKKDISSDDFSTDSPTDVSSDQEDEA
;
A
#
# COMPACT_ATOMS: atom_id res chain seq x y z
N MET A 1 59.75 -2.33 -9.40
CA MET A 1 59.47 -1.51 -8.19
C MET A 1 57.96 -1.23 -8.18
N ALA A 2 57.22 -1.82 -7.24
CA ALA A 2 55.89 -1.38 -6.82
C ALA A 2 56.04 -0.75 -5.42
N PRO A 3 55.12 0.11 -4.93
CA PRO A 3 53.79 -0.32 -4.41
C PRO A 3 52.64 0.63 -4.85
N ARG A 4 51.37 0.24 -5.05
CA ARG A 4 50.30 -0.38 -4.22
C ARG A 4 49.70 0.52 -3.11
N LEU A 5 48.49 1.04 -3.36
CA LEU A 5 47.37 1.35 -2.43
C LEU A 5 46.07 1.28 -3.29
N ALA A 6 45.37 0.15 -3.36
CA ALA A 6 44.22 -0.27 -2.52
C ALA A 6 42.91 0.51 -2.78
N CYS A 7 42.22 0.18 -3.88
CA CYS A 7 40.78 0.43 -4.03
C CYS A 7 40.01 -0.78 -3.50
N HIS A 8 39.14 -0.58 -2.50
CA HIS A 8 38.18 -1.59 -2.05
C HIS A 8 37.12 -1.82 -3.12
N SER A 9 37.07 -3.05 -3.64
CA SER A 9 35.99 -3.57 -4.48
C SER A 9 34.75 -3.91 -3.64
N PRO A 10 33.53 -3.74 -4.15
CA PRO A 10 32.35 -4.29 -3.51
C PRO A 10 32.37 -5.82 -3.59
N ILE A 11 32.06 -6.43 -2.45
CA ILE A 11 32.02 -7.87 -2.23
C ILE A 11 31.00 -8.51 -3.17
N SER A 12 31.49 -9.36 -4.06
CA SER A 12 30.70 -10.35 -4.78
C SER A 12 30.15 -11.36 -3.77
N TYR A 13 28.85 -11.33 -3.54
CA TYR A 13 28.11 -12.44 -2.94
C TYR A 13 27.53 -13.30 -4.06
N ASN A 14 28.37 -14.17 -4.64
CA ASN A 14 27.89 -15.38 -5.29
C ASN A 14 27.36 -16.31 -4.19
N SER A 15 26.03 -16.30 -3.98
CA SER A 15 25.32 -17.38 -3.28
C SER A 15 24.60 -18.24 -4.32
N PRO A 16 24.59 -19.58 -4.17
CA PRO A 16 24.14 -20.50 -5.22
C PRO A 16 22.61 -20.47 -5.40
N PRO A 17 22.08 -20.88 -6.57
CA PRO A 17 20.64 -20.83 -6.88
C PRO A 17 19.77 -21.83 -6.09
N GLU A 18 20.37 -22.64 -5.22
CA GLU A 18 19.69 -23.78 -4.58
C GLU A 18 18.87 -23.38 -3.34
N ALA A 19 19.20 -22.27 -2.66
CA ALA A 19 18.44 -21.79 -1.49
C ALA A 19 17.10 -21.11 -1.85
N LEU A 20 16.99 -20.55 -3.06
CA LEU A 20 15.73 -19.98 -3.58
C LEU A 20 14.81 -21.06 -4.16
N PHE A 21 15.37 -22.20 -4.55
CA PHE A 21 14.61 -23.37 -4.96
C PHE A 21 13.93 -24.03 -3.75
N GLU A 22 14.56 -24.08 -2.57
CA GLU A 22 13.90 -24.62 -1.36
C GLU A 22 12.74 -23.75 -0.85
N VAL A 23 12.79 -22.41 -1.00
CA VAL A 23 11.66 -21.54 -0.59
C VAL A 23 10.50 -21.64 -1.58
N ALA A 24 10.78 -21.69 -2.88
CA ALA A 24 9.76 -21.88 -3.91
C ALA A 24 9.16 -23.31 -3.87
N VAL A 25 9.98 -24.33 -3.58
CA VAL A 25 9.52 -25.70 -3.37
C VAL A 25 8.79 -25.83 -2.03
N SER A 26 9.17 -25.13 -0.96
CA SER A 26 8.43 -25.15 0.31
C SER A 26 7.08 -24.45 0.23
N VAL A 27 6.96 -23.37 -0.56
CA VAL A 27 5.67 -22.70 -0.82
C VAL A 27 4.82 -23.48 -1.83
N SER A 28 5.42 -24.14 -2.82
CA SER A 28 4.70 -24.99 -3.78
C SER A 28 4.30 -26.34 -3.17
N VAL A 29 5.14 -26.94 -2.32
CA VAL A 29 4.82 -28.11 -1.47
C VAL A 29 3.82 -27.71 -0.40
N SER A 30 3.83 -26.49 0.13
CA SER A 30 2.74 -26.01 0.98
C SER A 30 1.47 -25.80 0.17
N ALA A 31 1.48 -25.17 -1.01
CA ALA A 31 0.27 -25.00 -1.82
C ALA A 31 -0.31 -26.34 -2.31
N THR A 32 0.54 -27.30 -2.69
CA THR A 32 0.12 -28.67 -3.06
C THR A 32 -0.21 -29.53 -1.86
N ALA A 33 0.48 -29.45 -0.72
CA ALA A 33 0.08 -30.12 0.52
C ALA A 33 -1.19 -29.52 1.12
N TRP A 34 -1.42 -28.22 0.92
CA TRP A 34 -2.67 -27.54 1.24
C TRP A 34 -3.81 -28.02 0.33
N LYS A 35 -3.55 -28.18 -0.98
CA LYS A 35 -4.51 -28.75 -1.95
C LYS A 35 -4.81 -30.23 -1.67
N LEU A 36 -3.77 -31.04 -1.42
CA LEU A 36 -3.85 -32.48 -1.11
C LEU A 36 -4.43 -32.78 0.28
N SER A 37 -4.29 -31.88 1.26
CA SER A 37 -4.93 -32.05 2.58
C SER A 37 -6.42 -31.71 2.58
N MET A 38 -6.93 -30.97 1.59
CA MET A 38 -8.34 -30.58 1.46
C MET A 38 -9.14 -31.56 0.59
N GLU A 39 -8.48 -32.33 -0.27
CA GLU A 39 -9.14 -33.27 -1.18
C GLU A 39 -9.38 -34.62 -0.47
N LYS A 40 -10.52 -34.69 0.22
CA LYS A 40 -11.20 -35.88 0.78
C LYS A 40 -10.38 -36.80 1.69
N ARG A 41 -10.64 -36.72 3.00
CA ARG A 41 -10.66 -37.92 3.86
C ARG A 41 -12.10 -38.20 4.30
N PRO A 42 -12.63 -39.43 4.12
CA PRO A 42 -13.98 -39.77 4.53
C PRO A 42 -14.10 -39.72 6.06
N ARG A 43 -15.31 -39.43 6.54
CA ARG A 43 -15.71 -39.62 7.94
C ARG A 43 -15.68 -41.12 8.27
N GLU A 44 -14.58 -41.61 8.82
CA GLU A 44 -14.57 -42.90 9.51
C GLU A 44 -14.75 -42.67 11.01
N ALA A 45 -15.88 -43.15 11.52
CA ALA A 45 -16.15 -43.27 12.94
C ALA A 45 -15.54 -44.59 13.43
N LEU A 46 -14.64 -44.56 14.40
CA LEU A 46 -14.42 -45.68 15.31
C LEU A 46 -13.64 -45.30 16.58
N GLY A 47 -14.15 -45.76 17.71
CA GLY A 47 -13.31 -46.32 18.78
C GLY A 47 -12.89 -45.39 19.91
N SER A 48 -13.53 -45.57 21.06
CA SER A 48 -13.11 -45.07 22.37
C SER A 48 -11.70 -45.54 22.75
N GLY A 49 -10.79 -44.58 22.96
CA GLY A 49 -9.47 -44.79 23.54
C GLY A 49 -9.07 -43.57 24.38
N LYS A 50 -8.82 -43.80 25.68
CA LYS A 50 -8.41 -42.81 26.70
C LYS A 50 -7.37 -41.79 26.16
N PRO A 51 -7.50 -40.48 26.45
CA PRO A 51 -6.54 -39.50 25.96
C PRO A 51 -5.20 -39.67 26.68
N ARG A 52 -4.16 -40.06 25.94
CA ARG A 52 -2.76 -39.95 26.38
C ARG A 52 -2.35 -38.49 26.21
N GLY A 53 -2.17 -37.80 27.34
CA GLY A 53 -1.47 -36.52 27.46
C GLY A 53 -2.12 -35.41 26.64
N GLU A 54 -3.20 -34.83 27.17
CA GLU A 54 -3.67 -33.53 26.69
C GLU A 54 -2.52 -32.52 26.80
N SER A 55 -2.10 -32.03 25.65
CA SER A 55 -1.11 -30.97 25.53
C SER A 55 -1.53 -29.81 26.45
N ARG A 56 -0.64 -29.29 27.29
CA ARG A 56 -0.91 -28.18 28.24
C ARG A 56 -1.55 -26.94 27.60
N TRP A 57 -1.49 -26.84 26.26
CA TRP A 57 -2.12 -25.79 25.46
C TRP A 57 -3.62 -26.01 25.19
N ALA A 58 -4.15 -27.21 25.43
CA ALA A 58 -5.58 -27.54 25.32
C ALA A 58 -6.41 -27.00 26.49
N GLU A 59 -5.75 -26.54 27.56
CA GLU A 59 -6.37 -25.92 28.73
C GLU A 59 -6.68 -24.42 28.53
N LEU A 60 -6.16 -23.81 27.47
CA LEU A 60 -6.48 -22.42 27.13
C LEU A 60 -7.88 -22.34 26.51
N THR A 61 -8.69 -21.41 27.02
CA THR A 61 -10.02 -21.19 26.45
C THR A 61 -9.92 -20.59 25.03
N PRO A 62 -10.91 -20.83 24.16
CA PRO A 62 -10.96 -20.25 22.81
C PRO A 62 -10.77 -18.73 22.79
N GLU A 63 -11.25 -18.02 23.82
CA GLU A 63 -11.12 -16.57 23.96
C GLU A 63 -9.68 -16.14 24.21
N LEU A 64 -8.96 -16.85 25.09
CA LEU A 64 -7.55 -16.60 25.35
C LEU A 64 -6.69 -16.91 24.12
N LEU A 65 -7.01 -17.99 23.39
CA LEU A 65 -6.34 -18.31 22.12
C LEU A 65 -6.60 -17.25 21.06
N ALA A 66 -7.84 -16.75 20.92
CA ALA A 66 -8.16 -15.67 19.99
C ALA A 66 -7.41 -14.38 20.33
N LEU A 67 -7.26 -14.06 21.62
CA LEU A 67 -6.43 -12.92 22.07
C LEU A 67 -4.95 -13.12 21.73
N ILE A 68 -4.39 -14.31 21.97
CA ILE A 68 -3.00 -14.62 21.57
C ILE A 68 -2.85 -14.49 20.05
N PHE A 69 -3.78 -15.04 19.27
CA PHE A 69 -3.74 -14.98 17.82
C PHE A 69 -3.86 -13.55 17.29
N SER A 70 -4.64 -12.69 17.95
CA SER A 70 -4.73 -11.27 17.58
C SER A 70 -3.40 -10.49 17.68
N LEU A 71 -2.41 -11.04 18.40
CA LEU A 71 -1.06 -10.46 18.51
C LEU A 71 -0.11 -10.95 17.43
N MET A 72 -0.52 -11.92 16.60
CA MET A 72 0.33 -12.58 15.62
C MET A 72 0.01 -12.11 14.19
N PRO A 73 1.01 -12.03 13.30
CA PRO A 73 0.79 -11.73 11.89
C PRO A 73 -0.13 -12.76 11.21
N ALA A 74 -1.00 -12.28 10.31
CA ALA A 74 -1.99 -13.12 9.64
C ALA A 74 -1.33 -14.26 8.82
N ASP A 75 -0.14 -14.04 8.27
CA ASP A 75 0.61 -15.06 7.53
C ASP A 75 1.12 -16.20 8.43
N VAL A 76 1.47 -15.90 9.69
CA VAL A 76 1.89 -16.89 10.68
C VAL A 76 0.69 -17.70 11.16
N LEU A 77 -0.44 -17.02 11.41
CA LEU A 77 -1.69 -17.68 11.75
C LEU A 77 -2.12 -18.67 10.65
N ALA A 78 -2.01 -18.23 9.40
CA ALA A 78 -2.42 -19.01 8.24
C ALA A 78 -1.52 -20.23 8.04
N ARG A 79 -0.19 -20.05 8.09
CA ARG A 79 0.79 -21.07 7.69
C ARG A 79 1.26 -22.00 8.80
N THR A 80 1.22 -21.55 10.05
CA THR A 80 1.82 -22.28 11.16
C THR A 80 0.78 -22.62 12.22
N MET A 81 0.03 -21.62 12.70
CA MET A 81 -0.82 -21.83 13.88
C MET A 81 -2.05 -22.72 13.60
N SER A 82 -2.56 -22.70 12.37
CA SER A 82 -3.66 -23.58 11.93
C SER A 82 -3.29 -25.09 11.87
N PHE A 83 -2.01 -25.42 12.02
CA PHE A 83 -1.48 -26.79 11.97
C PHE A 83 -0.92 -27.31 13.29
N VAL A 84 -0.94 -26.52 14.37
CA VAL A 84 -0.39 -26.92 15.68
C VAL A 84 -1.24 -28.02 16.34
N CYS A 85 -2.54 -27.79 16.50
CA CYS A 85 -3.48 -28.77 17.05
C CYS A 85 -4.92 -28.48 16.59
N ARG A 86 -5.86 -29.39 16.90
CA ARG A 86 -7.28 -29.23 16.53
C ARG A 86 -7.91 -27.99 17.16
N SER A 87 -7.70 -27.77 18.45
CA SER A 87 -8.24 -26.60 19.16
C SER A 87 -7.81 -25.28 18.51
N TRP A 88 -6.53 -25.13 18.16
CA TRP A 88 -6.03 -23.91 17.51
C TRP A 88 -6.60 -23.74 16.10
N ARG A 89 -6.71 -24.85 15.35
CA ARG A 89 -7.35 -24.86 14.04
C ARG A 89 -8.81 -24.43 14.13
N ASP A 90 -9.56 -24.93 15.11
CA ASP A 90 -10.98 -24.64 15.27
C ASP A 90 -11.19 -23.15 15.59
N VAL A 91 -10.39 -22.57 16.49
CA VAL A 91 -10.41 -21.12 16.78
C VAL A 91 -10.02 -20.28 15.56
N LEU A 92 -9.03 -20.71 14.77
CA LEU A 92 -8.62 -20.02 13.55
C LEU A 92 -9.56 -20.28 12.36
N ALA A 93 -10.46 -21.24 12.44
CA ALA A 93 -11.52 -21.45 11.46
C ALA A 93 -12.68 -20.46 11.67
N GLU A 94 -12.77 -19.86 12.86
CA GLU A 94 -13.80 -18.88 13.16
C GLU A 94 -13.61 -17.57 12.39
N PRO A 95 -14.68 -17.01 11.80
CA PRO A 95 -14.62 -15.79 10.98
C PRO A 95 -13.93 -14.61 11.68
N TYR A 96 -14.26 -14.37 12.96
CA TYR A 96 -13.82 -13.18 13.70
C TYR A 96 -12.29 -13.11 13.89
N SER A 97 -11.61 -14.26 13.87
CA SER A 97 -10.14 -14.37 13.90
C SER A 97 -9.47 -13.70 12.71
N TRP A 98 -10.22 -13.40 11.64
CA TRP A 98 -9.75 -12.76 10.42
C TRP A 98 -10.41 -11.39 10.18
N SER A 99 -10.93 -10.76 11.23
CA SER A 99 -11.49 -9.40 11.14
C SER A 99 -10.42 -8.33 10.88
N VAL A 100 -9.16 -8.61 11.22
CA VAL A 100 -8.00 -7.77 10.89
C VAL A 100 -6.97 -8.67 10.22
N VAL A 101 -6.64 -8.35 8.97
CA VAL A 101 -5.66 -9.08 8.16
C VAL A 101 -4.53 -8.12 7.81
N ASP A 102 -3.39 -8.27 8.47
CA ASP A 102 -2.16 -7.55 8.14
C ASP A 102 -1.16 -8.51 7.54
N LEU A 103 -0.87 -8.30 6.25
CA LEU A 103 0.08 -9.05 5.44
C LEU A 103 1.22 -8.16 4.93
N ALA A 104 1.30 -6.88 5.31
CA ALA A 104 2.22 -5.92 4.70
C ALA A 104 3.69 -6.41 4.73
N ASN A 105 4.17 -6.81 5.91
CA ASN A 105 5.53 -7.34 6.07
C ASN A 105 5.76 -8.66 5.34
N TRP A 106 4.72 -9.48 5.17
CA TRP A 106 4.82 -10.74 4.44
C TRP A 106 4.88 -10.50 2.92
N CYS A 107 4.05 -9.60 2.40
CA CYS A 107 4.07 -9.18 1.00
C CYS A 107 5.45 -8.64 0.60
N LEU A 108 6.08 -7.81 1.44
CA LEU A 108 7.44 -7.30 1.22
C LEU A 108 8.53 -8.37 1.17
N ARG A 109 8.33 -9.54 1.78
CA ARG A 109 9.30 -10.66 1.68
C ARG A 109 9.04 -11.55 0.47
N VAL A 110 7.80 -11.62 0.01
CA VAL A 110 7.37 -12.53 -1.05
C VAL A 110 7.47 -11.88 -2.41
N GLU A 111 7.09 -10.60 -2.54
CA GLU A 111 7.16 -9.79 -3.78
C GLU A 111 6.57 -10.49 -5.02
N ARG A 112 5.52 -11.28 -4.81
CA ARG A 112 4.85 -12.07 -5.86
C ARG A 112 3.35 -11.90 -5.81
N THR A 113 2.83 -11.08 -6.73
CA THR A 113 1.41 -10.74 -6.86
C THR A 113 0.51 -11.98 -6.97
N ASP A 114 0.92 -13.00 -7.72
CA ASP A 114 0.14 -14.23 -7.91
C ASP A 114 -0.08 -15.00 -6.59
N VAL A 115 0.98 -15.10 -5.77
CA VAL A 115 0.94 -15.76 -4.46
C VAL A 115 0.18 -14.90 -3.45
N ILE A 116 0.36 -13.59 -3.50
CA ILE A 116 -0.32 -12.63 -2.62
C ILE A 116 -1.83 -12.67 -2.87
N ASP A 117 -2.26 -12.58 -4.14
CA ASP A 117 -3.67 -12.65 -4.53
C ASP A 117 -4.32 -13.95 -4.06
N PHE A 118 -3.62 -15.09 -4.23
CA PHE A 118 -4.09 -16.38 -3.76
C PHE A 118 -4.30 -16.42 -2.24
N VAL A 119 -3.30 -15.93 -1.46
CA VAL A 119 -3.39 -15.92 0.01
C VAL A 119 -4.48 -14.96 0.48
N VAL A 120 -4.57 -13.77 -0.11
CA VAL A 120 -5.62 -12.80 0.21
C VAL A 120 -6.99 -13.39 -0.04
N GLY A 121 -7.22 -13.99 -1.22
CA GLY A 121 -8.48 -14.66 -1.53
C GLY A 121 -8.84 -15.73 -0.50
N HIS A 122 -7.89 -16.59 -0.14
CA HIS A 122 -8.12 -17.65 0.84
C HIS A 122 -8.43 -17.14 2.26
N LEU A 123 -7.77 -16.07 2.69
CA LEU A 123 -8.02 -15.46 4.01
C LEU A 123 -9.36 -14.72 4.03
N VAL A 124 -9.70 -14.03 2.94
CA VAL A 124 -10.99 -13.37 2.79
C VAL A 124 -12.12 -14.41 2.80
N ASP A 125 -11.98 -15.53 2.09
CA ASP A 125 -12.96 -16.62 2.11
C ASP A 125 -13.12 -17.22 3.51
N ARG A 126 -12.00 -17.46 4.21
CA ARG A 126 -12.01 -17.96 5.59
C ARG A 126 -12.70 -17.00 6.55
N SER A 127 -12.56 -15.69 6.34
CA SER A 127 -13.21 -14.67 7.17
C SER A 127 -14.73 -14.64 7.03
N ARG A 128 -15.30 -15.29 6.01
CA ARG A 128 -16.75 -15.25 5.68
C ARG A 128 -17.32 -13.83 5.67
N GLY A 129 -16.53 -12.89 5.14
CA GLY A 129 -16.90 -11.48 5.00
C GLY A 129 -16.81 -10.64 6.30
N THR A 130 -16.14 -11.14 7.34
CA THR A 130 -15.94 -10.39 8.59
C THR A 130 -14.71 -9.48 8.60
N VAL A 131 -13.91 -9.47 7.52
CA VAL A 131 -12.76 -8.56 7.40
C VAL A 131 -13.21 -7.12 7.53
N ARG A 132 -12.62 -6.42 8.50
CA ARG A 132 -12.80 -4.98 8.75
C ARG A 132 -11.60 -4.16 8.32
N ARG A 133 -10.40 -4.74 8.41
CA ARG A 133 -9.14 -4.13 8.01
C ARG A 133 -8.31 -5.12 7.21
N LEU A 134 -7.85 -4.69 6.05
CA LEU A 134 -6.86 -5.41 5.23
C LEU A 134 -5.67 -4.49 4.95
N SER A 135 -4.45 -4.98 5.22
CA SER A 135 -3.20 -4.30 4.85
C SER A 135 -2.31 -5.23 4.04
N VAL A 136 -2.02 -4.85 2.80
CA VAL A 136 -1.31 -5.64 1.79
C VAL A 136 -0.41 -4.74 0.93
N TYR A 137 0.63 -5.34 0.36
CA TYR A 137 1.46 -4.74 -0.71
C TYR A 137 1.37 -5.60 -1.97
N TYR A 138 1.62 -5.02 -3.14
CA TYR A 138 1.68 -5.73 -4.43
C TYR A 138 0.41 -6.50 -4.82
N LEU A 139 -0.76 -6.07 -4.32
CA LEU A 139 -2.05 -6.70 -4.62
C LEU A 139 -2.38 -6.55 -6.11
N GLY A 140 -2.80 -7.64 -6.74
CA GLY A 140 -3.25 -7.65 -8.11
C GLY A 140 -4.77 -7.53 -8.22
N ASP A 141 -5.23 -7.49 -9.47
CA ASP A 141 -6.65 -7.40 -9.82
C ASP A 141 -7.46 -8.58 -9.24
N SER A 142 -6.91 -9.80 -9.24
CA SER A 142 -7.60 -10.98 -8.70
C SER A 142 -7.76 -10.87 -7.19
N GLY A 143 -6.71 -10.50 -6.45
CA GLY A 143 -6.76 -10.32 -5.00
C GLY A 143 -7.69 -9.19 -4.58
N PHE A 144 -7.71 -8.09 -5.35
CA PHE A 144 -8.64 -6.99 -5.15
C PHE A 144 -10.10 -7.41 -5.36
N ALA A 145 -10.38 -8.18 -6.41
CA ALA A 145 -11.72 -8.72 -6.65
C ALA A 145 -12.21 -9.57 -5.47
N HIS A 146 -11.39 -10.50 -4.97
CA HIS A 146 -11.74 -11.30 -3.79
C HIS A 146 -12.01 -10.42 -2.56
N THR A 147 -11.14 -9.42 -2.34
CA THR A 147 -11.28 -8.45 -1.24
C THR A 147 -12.58 -7.66 -1.32
N ALA A 148 -13.02 -7.28 -2.52
CA ALA A 148 -14.24 -6.51 -2.70
C ALA A 148 -15.49 -7.39 -2.70
N LEU A 149 -15.37 -8.65 -3.14
CA LEU A 149 -16.50 -9.58 -3.27
C LEU A 149 -16.95 -10.19 -1.95
N LEU A 150 -16.13 -10.18 -0.88
CA LEU A 150 -16.45 -10.64 0.50
C LEU A 150 -17.52 -11.75 0.61
N TYR A 151 -17.38 -12.76 -0.25
CA TYR A 151 -18.26 -13.93 -0.50
C TYR A 151 -19.04 -13.88 -1.83
N LEU A 152 -18.66 -14.77 -2.75
CA LEU A 152 -19.43 -15.17 -3.93
C LEU A 152 -20.83 -15.65 -3.48
N PRO A 153 -21.91 -15.23 -4.16
CA PRO A 153 -23.25 -15.73 -3.85
C PRO A 153 -23.29 -17.23 -4.15
N THR A 154 -23.26 -18.07 -3.13
CA THR A 154 -23.95 -19.35 -3.25
C THR A 154 -25.44 -19.02 -3.41
N PRO A 155 -26.20 -19.76 -4.23
CA PRO A 155 -27.61 -19.47 -4.52
C PRO A 155 -28.55 -19.49 -3.28
N PHE A 156 -28.01 -19.66 -2.07
CA PHE A 156 -28.76 -19.81 -0.82
C PHE A 156 -28.38 -18.82 0.30
N THR A 157 -27.34 -17.99 0.17
CA THR A 157 -27.00 -16.99 1.20
C THR A 157 -26.67 -15.62 0.61
N HIS A 158 -27.64 -14.72 0.69
CA HIS A 158 -27.62 -13.36 0.16
C HIS A 158 -27.04 -12.34 1.16
N VAL A 159 -25.96 -12.68 1.87
CA VAL A 159 -25.34 -11.77 2.83
C VAL A 159 -23.96 -11.35 2.34
N SER A 160 -23.92 -10.30 1.51
CA SER A 160 -22.66 -9.58 1.28
C SER A 160 -22.30 -8.85 2.57
N CYS A 161 -21.46 -9.45 3.39
CA CYS A 161 -20.92 -8.82 4.59
C CYS A 161 -19.91 -7.75 4.19
N ARG A 162 -20.37 -6.51 3.98
CA ARG A 162 -19.53 -5.37 3.60
C ARG A 162 -18.90 -4.72 4.84
N LEU A 163 -18.14 -5.47 5.63
CA LEU A 163 -17.58 -4.94 6.88
C LEU A 163 -16.22 -4.25 6.71
N LEU A 164 -15.62 -4.34 5.52
CA LEU A 164 -14.33 -3.71 5.24
C LEU A 164 -14.45 -2.19 5.34
N SER A 165 -13.76 -1.65 6.34
CA SER A 165 -13.78 -0.22 6.68
C SER A 165 -12.43 0.45 6.49
N LYS A 166 -11.35 -0.35 6.46
CA LYS A 166 -9.98 0.12 6.25
C LYS A 166 -9.28 -0.79 5.24
N LEU A 167 -8.82 -0.21 4.13
CA LEU A 167 -8.06 -0.92 3.12
C LEU A 167 -6.73 -0.20 2.89
N GLU A 168 -5.63 -0.90 3.08
CA GLU A 168 -4.28 -0.47 2.77
C GLU A 168 -3.74 -1.42 1.69
N MET A 169 -3.55 -0.92 0.47
CA MET A 169 -3.06 -1.70 -0.67
C MET A 169 -1.94 -0.93 -1.37
N ARG A 170 -0.83 -0.75 -0.68
CA ARG A 170 0.31 0.04 -1.18
C ARG A 170 1.04 -0.68 -2.30
N GLU A 171 1.63 0.07 -3.22
CA GLU A 171 2.45 -0.45 -4.32
C GLU A 171 1.76 -1.61 -5.08
N SER A 172 0.44 -1.52 -5.19
CA SER A 172 -0.40 -2.57 -5.75
C SER A 172 -0.67 -2.31 -7.24
N PHE A 173 -0.88 -3.40 -7.97
CA PHE A 173 -1.02 -3.38 -9.44
C PHE A 173 -2.48 -3.31 -9.90
N VAL A 174 -3.40 -3.02 -8.98
CA VAL A 174 -4.85 -2.91 -9.23
C VAL A 174 -5.13 -1.84 -10.29
N THR A 175 -5.96 -2.18 -11.27
CA THR A 175 -6.30 -1.30 -12.41
C THR A 175 -7.59 -0.51 -12.19
N ASP A 176 -7.74 0.63 -12.86
CA ASP A 176 -9.00 1.41 -12.87
C ASP A 176 -10.21 0.58 -13.28
N LYS A 177 -10.03 -0.36 -14.22
CA LYS A 177 -11.09 -1.27 -14.64
C LYS A 177 -11.65 -2.06 -13.46
N MET A 178 -10.76 -2.70 -12.69
CA MET A 178 -11.17 -3.48 -11.53
C MET A 178 -11.78 -2.64 -10.42
N VAL A 179 -11.22 -1.45 -10.20
CA VAL A 179 -11.80 -0.48 -9.26
C VAL A 179 -13.22 -0.10 -9.67
N LYS A 180 -13.48 0.22 -10.94
CA LYS A 180 -14.81 0.56 -11.45
C LYS A 180 -15.82 -0.58 -11.28
N GLU A 181 -15.39 -1.82 -11.53
CA GLU A 181 -16.23 -3.00 -11.40
C GLU A 181 -16.66 -3.29 -9.96
N HIS A 182 -15.81 -2.98 -8.97
CA HIS A 182 -15.99 -3.45 -7.59
C HIS A 182 -16.10 -2.34 -6.53
N ALA A 183 -15.87 -1.07 -6.86
CA ALA A 183 -15.88 0.03 -5.87
C ALA A 183 -17.23 0.20 -5.17
N ASN A 184 -18.35 -0.10 -5.85
CA ASN A 184 -19.69 -0.11 -5.23
C ASN A 184 -19.81 -1.10 -4.07
N LEU A 185 -18.96 -2.13 -4.04
CA LEU A 185 -18.96 -3.12 -2.98
C LEU A 185 -18.25 -2.66 -1.71
N LEU A 186 -17.45 -1.60 -1.82
CA LEU A 186 -16.57 -1.05 -0.78
C LEU A 186 -17.16 0.22 -0.11
N SER A 187 -18.49 0.37 -0.12
CA SER A 187 -19.19 1.58 0.36
C SER A 187 -18.98 1.92 1.84
N ASN A 188 -18.54 0.97 2.66
CA ASN A 188 -18.24 1.15 4.08
C ASN A 188 -16.78 1.55 4.36
N LEU A 189 -15.95 1.74 3.32
CA LEU A 189 -14.60 2.24 3.50
C LEU A 189 -14.60 3.63 4.12
N THR A 190 -13.86 3.76 5.21
CA THR A 190 -13.59 5.00 5.94
C THR A 190 -12.13 5.44 5.81
N PHE A 191 -11.25 4.48 5.53
CA PHE A 191 -9.82 4.67 5.35
C PHE A 191 -9.38 3.89 4.10
N LEU A 192 -8.66 4.57 3.21
CA LEU A 192 -8.06 3.97 2.02
C LEU A 192 -6.63 4.47 1.85
N ASP A 193 -5.69 3.54 1.72
CA ASP A 193 -4.31 3.84 1.32
C ASP A 193 -3.98 3.11 0.03
N ILE A 194 -3.76 3.89 -1.03
CA ILE A 194 -3.38 3.46 -2.38
C ILE A 194 -2.06 4.12 -2.80
N SER A 195 -1.18 4.39 -1.83
CA SER A 195 0.12 4.98 -2.10
C SER A 195 0.95 4.07 -3.01
N TYR A 196 1.62 4.68 -3.99
CA TYR A 196 2.46 4.02 -5.00
C TYR A 196 1.70 3.09 -5.97
N CYS A 197 0.37 3.18 -6.06
CA CYS A 197 -0.43 2.45 -7.04
C CYS A 197 -0.50 3.19 -8.37
N ALA A 198 0.46 2.94 -9.26
CA ALA A 198 0.57 3.63 -10.56
C ALA A 198 -0.55 3.27 -11.57
N ASN A 199 -1.20 2.12 -11.40
CA ASN A 199 -2.27 1.64 -12.30
C ASN A 199 -3.67 2.16 -11.94
N ILE A 200 -3.80 2.84 -10.81
CA ILE A 200 -5.02 3.56 -10.42
C ILE A 200 -4.82 5.01 -10.84
N THR A 201 -5.57 5.49 -11.83
CA THR A 201 -5.50 6.88 -12.32
C THR A 201 -6.65 7.72 -11.78
N SER A 202 -6.84 8.93 -12.32
CA SER A 202 -7.97 9.79 -12.00
C SER A 202 -9.33 9.09 -12.18
N GLU A 203 -9.46 8.18 -13.15
CA GLU A 203 -10.69 7.43 -13.39
C GLU A 203 -11.03 6.45 -12.25
N GLY A 204 -10.03 5.76 -11.70
CA GLY A 204 -10.20 4.87 -10.55
C GLY A 204 -10.49 5.65 -9.27
N ILE A 205 -9.82 6.78 -9.06
CA ILE A 205 -10.12 7.68 -7.93
C ILE A 205 -11.54 8.21 -8.03
N GLU A 206 -11.99 8.62 -9.21
CA GLU A 206 -13.36 9.07 -9.43
C GLU A 206 -14.36 7.95 -9.08
N ALA A 207 -14.12 6.73 -9.54
CA ALA A 207 -14.95 5.57 -9.23
C ALA A 207 -15.00 5.26 -7.72
N LEU A 208 -13.86 5.32 -7.03
CA LEU A 208 -13.79 5.19 -5.57
C LEU A 208 -14.59 6.29 -4.88
N GLY A 209 -14.41 7.55 -5.28
CA GLY A 209 -15.13 8.68 -4.70
C GLY A 209 -16.64 8.62 -4.94
N LYS A 210 -17.08 8.14 -6.10
CA LYS A 210 -18.50 7.95 -6.41
C LYS A 210 -19.17 6.91 -5.53
N ASN A 211 -18.45 5.86 -5.14
CA ASN A 211 -19.03 4.70 -4.45
C ASN A 211 -18.74 4.64 -2.94
N CYS A 212 -17.56 5.11 -2.50
CA CYS A 212 -17.09 5.05 -1.11
C CYS A 212 -17.42 6.35 -0.37
N LYS A 213 -18.71 6.65 -0.15
CA LYS A 213 -19.16 7.93 0.42
C LYS A 213 -18.81 8.14 1.89
N ASN A 214 -18.44 7.07 2.60
CA ASN A 214 -17.99 7.14 4.00
C ASN A 214 -16.48 7.41 4.14
N LEU A 215 -15.76 7.57 3.03
CA LEU A 215 -14.31 7.73 3.05
C LEU A 215 -13.94 9.04 3.74
N ALA A 216 -13.25 8.92 4.87
CA ALA A 216 -12.81 10.04 5.70
C ALA A 216 -11.31 10.28 5.60
N LEU A 217 -10.53 9.26 5.25
CA LEU A 217 -9.08 9.34 5.08
C LEU A 217 -8.65 8.67 3.78
N LEU A 218 -7.97 9.44 2.92
CA LEU A 218 -7.33 8.93 1.70
C LEU A 218 -5.83 9.21 1.76
N ARG A 219 -5.03 8.17 1.55
CA ARG A 219 -3.59 8.28 1.29
C ARG A 219 -3.28 7.86 -0.14
N ARG A 220 -2.64 8.76 -0.86
CA ARG A 220 -2.17 8.55 -2.22
C ARG A 220 -0.87 9.34 -2.40
N SER A 221 0.22 8.79 -1.86
CA SER A 221 1.56 9.28 -2.13
C SER A 221 2.12 8.60 -3.38
N MET A 222 2.70 9.36 -4.30
CA MET A 222 3.43 8.83 -5.45
C MET A 222 4.94 8.89 -5.24
N SER A 223 5.72 8.20 -6.09
CA SER A 223 7.18 8.27 -6.02
C SER A 223 7.69 9.61 -6.55
N PRO A 224 8.81 10.13 -6.00
CA PRO A 224 9.45 11.33 -6.53
C PRO A 224 9.73 11.22 -8.04
N PRO A 225 9.47 12.28 -8.83
CA PRO A 225 9.83 12.31 -10.24
C PRO A 225 11.36 12.24 -10.35
N GLY A 226 11.87 11.08 -10.77
CA GLY A 226 13.29 10.75 -10.84
C GLY A 226 13.65 9.31 -10.47
N ILE A 227 12.78 8.60 -9.72
CA ILE A 227 13.00 7.17 -9.39
C ILE A 227 12.32 6.25 -10.42
N THR A 228 11.21 6.70 -11.02
CA THR A 228 10.56 6.01 -12.13
C THR A 228 11.36 6.24 -13.42
N ARG A 229 11.51 5.19 -14.23
CA ARG A 229 12.32 5.12 -15.47
C ARG A 229 11.79 6.02 -16.63
N GLU A 230 11.08 7.09 -16.30
CA GLU A 230 10.70 8.13 -17.26
C GLU A 230 11.88 9.08 -17.42
N ASN A 231 12.70 8.77 -18.41
CA ASN A 231 13.84 9.54 -18.89
C ASN A 231 13.55 11.04 -18.98
N GLY A 232 13.94 11.82 -17.96
CA GLY A 232 14.15 13.27 -18.05
C GLY A 232 13.00 14.15 -18.57
N LEU A 233 11.79 13.60 -18.74
CA LEU A 233 10.66 14.34 -19.28
C LEU A 233 10.05 15.18 -18.15
N PRO A 234 9.67 16.45 -18.40
CA PRO A 234 8.96 17.24 -17.41
C PRO A 234 7.77 16.45 -16.88
N SER A 235 7.62 16.38 -15.56
CA SER A 235 6.45 15.78 -14.91
C SER A 235 5.20 16.46 -15.46
N MET A 236 4.51 15.80 -16.40
CA MET A 236 3.31 16.34 -17.04
C MET A 236 2.30 16.68 -15.95
N VAL A 237 1.79 17.91 -15.98
CA VAL A 237 0.74 18.36 -15.06
C VAL A 237 -0.49 17.47 -15.28
N ASP A 238 -1.04 16.96 -14.18
CA ASP A 238 -2.29 16.20 -14.19
C ASP A 238 -3.22 16.74 -13.09
N GLU A 239 -4.28 17.43 -13.52
CA GLU A 239 -5.35 17.92 -12.64
C GLU A 239 -6.43 16.87 -12.39
N GLY A 240 -6.46 15.78 -13.18
CA GLY A 240 -7.54 14.79 -13.17
C GLY A 240 -7.73 14.16 -11.80
N GLU A 241 -6.64 13.78 -11.12
CA GLU A 241 -6.70 13.19 -9.79
C GLU A 241 -7.27 14.17 -8.75
N ALA A 242 -6.78 15.41 -8.74
CA ALA A 242 -7.23 16.43 -7.81
C ALA A 242 -8.71 16.78 -8.02
N MET A 243 -9.13 16.91 -9.29
CA MET A 243 -10.52 17.16 -9.65
C MET A 243 -11.44 15.97 -9.30
N ALA A 244 -10.98 14.74 -9.50
CA ALA A 244 -11.74 13.54 -9.12
C ALA A 244 -12.01 13.51 -7.61
N ILE A 245 -11.01 13.84 -6.79
CA ILE A 245 -11.15 13.94 -5.33
C ILE A 245 -12.10 15.08 -4.96
N ALA A 246 -11.83 16.28 -5.46
CA ALA A 246 -12.63 17.48 -5.17
C ALA A 246 -14.12 17.29 -5.49
N ASN A 247 -14.44 16.60 -6.59
CA ASN A 247 -15.82 16.45 -7.05
C ASN A 247 -16.57 15.30 -6.37
N ASN A 248 -15.88 14.26 -5.89
CA ASN A 248 -16.53 13.02 -5.48
C ASN A 248 -16.34 12.67 -4.00
N MET A 249 -15.32 13.23 -3.33
CA MET A 249 -14.91 12.86 -1.96
C MET A 249 -15.04 14.04 -0.97
N VAL A 250 -16.17 14.75 -1.04
CA VAL A 250 -16.45 15.96 -0.24
C VAL A 250 -16.43 15.74 1.29
N GLY A 251 -16.61 14.49 1.75
CA GLY A 251 -16.59 14.10 3.16
C GLY A 251 -15.21 13.81 3.75
N LEU A 252 -14.13 13.95 2.96
CA LEU A 252 -12.77 13.70 3.43
C LEU A 252 -12.38 14.64 4.57
N LYS A 253 -11.77 14.03 5.60
CA LYS A 253 -11.21 14.72 6.77
C LYS A 253 -9.69 14.77 6.72
N GLN A 254 -9.07 13.75 6.14
CA GLN A 254 -7.61 13.65 6.03
C GLN A 254 -7.24 13.22 4.61
N LEU A 255 -6.30 13.96 4.01
CA LEU A 255 -5.86 13.72 2.64
C LEU A 255 -4.34 13.82 2.58
N GLU A 256 -3.70 12.74 2.15
CA GLU A 256 -2.28 12.71 1.85
C GLU A 256 -2.11 12.52 0.33
N LEU A 257 -1.59 13.53 -0.36
CA LEU A 257 -1.37 13.59 -1.80
C LEU A 257 0.08 13.98 -2.14
N SER A 258 1.05 13.40 -1.42
CA SER A 258 2.45 13.71 -1.60
C SER A 258 2.94 13.33 -3.02
N TYR A 259 3.81 14.16 -3.59
CA TYR A 259 4.33 14.04 -4.95
C TYR A 259 3.25 14.05 -6.05
N GLY A 260 2.10 14.68 -5.79
CA GLY A 260 1.05 14.90 -6.78
C GLY A 260 1.51 15.80 -7.94
N LYS A 261 0.93 15.56 -9.13
CA LYS A 261 1.25 16.28 -10.38
C LYS A 261 0.36 17.50 -10.65
N PHE A 262 -0.61 17.79 -9.78
CA PHE A 262 -1.58 18.89 -9.90
C PHE A 262 -0.99 20.25 -9.55
N THR A 263 -1.64 21.34 -10.00
CA THR A 263 -1.26 22.72 -9.70
C THR A 263 -2.13 23.34 -8.61
N ASN A 264 -1.97 24.63 -8.38
CA ASN A 264 -2.85 25.43 -7.51
C ASN A 264 -4.34 25.29 -7.88
N ASN A 265 -4.68 25.04 -9.15
CA ASN A 265 -6.09 24.89 -9.56
C ASN A 265 -6.74 23.66 -8.92
N GLY A 266 -6.12 22.48 -9.05
CA GLY A 266 -6.59 21.25 -8.42
C GLY A 266 -6.61 21.35 -6.89
N LEU A 267 -5.59 21.98 -6.30
CA LEU A 267 -5.56 22.19 -4.85
C LEU A 267 -6.70 23.10 -4.37
N VAL A 268 -6.96 24.22 -5.05
CA VAL A 268 -8.07 25.11 -4.73
C VAL A 268 -9.40 24.38 -4.87
N ALA A 269 -9.58 23.54 -5.89
CA ALA A 269 -10.79 22.74 -6.04
C ALA A 269 -11.00 21.78 -4.85
N ILE A 270 -9.94 21.08 -4.41
CA ILE A 270 -9.99 20.22 -3.22
C ILE A 270 -10.36 21.05 -1.97
N LEU A 271 -9.65 22.15 -1.72
CA LEU A 271 -9.87 22.99 -0.54
C LEU A 271 -11.25 23.65 -0.52
N THR A 272 -11.84 23.89 -1.69
CA THR A 272 -13.18 24.48 -1.82
C THR A 272 -14.28 23.45 -1.56
N ASN A 273 -14.13 22.23 -2.09
CA ASN A 273 -15.19 21.22 -2.05
C ASN A 273 -15.10 20.27 -0.85
N CYS A 274 -13.89 19.92 -0.40
CA CYS A 274 -13.66 19.06 0.77
C CYS A 274 -13.65 19.89 2.06
N THR A 275 -14.79 20.47 2.42
CA THR A 275 -14.91 21.42 3.55
C THR A 275 -14.72 20.79 4.93
N ALA A 276 -14.79 19.46 5.03
CA ALA A 276 -14.53 18.72 6.26
C ALA A 276 -13.03 18.43 6.52
N LEU A 277 -12.15 18.88 5.63
CA LEU A 277 -10.72 18.57 5.67
C LEU A 277 -10.04 19.27 6.86
N ILE A 278 -9.37 18.47 7.69
CA ILE A 278 -8.62 18.93 8.87
C ILE A 278 -7.12 18.62 8.75
N TYR A 279 -6.75 17.67 7.90
CA TYR A 279 -5.36 17.30 7.63
C TYR A 279 -5.14 17.22 6.13
N LEU A 280 -4.12 17.92 5.65
CA LEU A 280 -3.67 17.88 4.27
C LEU A 280 -2.16 17.71 4.23
N ASP A 281 -1.67 16.73 3.48
CA ASP A 281 -0.27 16.57 3.13
C ASP A 281 -0.10 16.63 1.61
N ILE A 282 0.72 17.58 1.15
CA ILE A 282 1.08 17.79 -0.25
C ILE A 282 2.60 17.93 -0.41
N VAL A 283 3.36 17.25 0.45
CA VAL A 283 4.83 17.20 0.40
C VAL A 283 5.29 16.76 -0.99
N GLY A 284 6.23 17.50 -1.59
CA GLY A 284 6.81 17.14 -2.88
C GLY A 284 5.94 17.43 -4.11
N CYS A 285 4.78 18.07 -3.97
CA CYS A 285 3.98 18.58 -5.10
C CYS A 285 4.66 19.79 -5.74
N ARG A 286 5.57 19.55 -6.70
CA ARG A 286 6.43 20.59 -7.32
C ARG A 286 5.67 21.66 -8.11
N ASN A 287 4.45 21.35 -8.55
CA ASN A 287 3.61 22.23 -9.36
C ASN A 287 2.69 23.12 -8.52
N VAL A 288 2.68 22.95 -7.19
CA VAL A 288 1.92 23.78 -6.25
C VAL A 288 2.80 24.89 -5.72
N GLN A 289 2.32 26.13 -5.82
CA GLN A 289 2.96 27.31 -5.28
C GLN A 289 2.17 27.81 -4.07
N MET A 290 2.81 27.77 -2.90
CA MET A 290 2.20 28.18 -1.63
C MET A 290 2.24 29.70 -1.45
N THR A 291 1.45 30.42 -2.26
CA THR A 291 1.38 31.89 -2.25
C THR A 291 -0.06 32.38 -2.40
N GLY A 292 -0.38 33.52 -1.81
CA GLY A 292 -1.65 34.22 -2.03
C GLY A 292 -2.86 33.42 -1.51
N ASN A 293 -3.86 33.19 -2.38
CA ASN A 293 -5.12 32.53 -1.98
C ASN A 293 -4.91 31.10 -1.48
N VAL A 294 -4.01 30.33 -2.08
CA VAL A 294 -3.74 28.93 -1.67
C VAL A 294 -3.23 28.88 -0.23
N GLU A 295 -2.29 29.77 0.09
CA GLU A 295 -1.73 29.89 1.44
C GLU A 295 -2.81 30.22 2.48
N LEU A 296 -3.67 31.20 2.17
CA LEU A 296 -4.80 31.57 3.03
C LEU A 296 -5.80 30.42 3.22
N MET A 297 -6.06 29.61 2.19
CA MET A 297 -6.93 28.45 2.30
C MET A 297 -6.27 27.34 3.14
N CYS A 298 -4.99 27.07 2.95
CA CYS A 298 -4.23 26.09 3.73
C CYS A 298 -4.13 26.47 5.21
N GLN A 299 -4.04 27.76 5.56
CA GLN A 299 -4.04 28.23 6.96
C GLN A 299 -5.36 27.93 7.71
N LYS A 300 -6.47 27.71 6.99
CA LYS A 300 -7.76 27.31 7.59
C LYS A 300 -7.79 25.82 7.95
N ILE A 301 -6.91 25.01 7.36
CA ILE A 301 -6.80 23.59 7.66
C ILE A 301 -6.00 23.43 8.95
N LYS A 302 -6.49 22.61 9.88
CA LYS A 302 -5.85 22.41 11.20
C LYS A 302 -4.39 21.96 11.08
N THR A 303 -4.10 21.09 10.12
CA THR A 303 -2.74 20.64 9.83
C THR A 303 -2.53 20.57 8.33
N CYS A 304 -1.69 21.45 7.79
CA CYS A 304 -1.30 21.44 6.39
C CYS A 304 0.22 21.24 6.29
N VAL A 305 0.64 20.13 5.68
CA VAL A 305 2.05 19.76 5.48
C VAL A 305 2.40 19.97 4.01
N TYR A 306 3.41 20.79 3.75
CA TYR A 306 3.91 21.05 2.40
C TYR A 306 5.42 21.29 2.44
N THR A 307 6.12 20.98 1.36
CA THR A 307 7.54 21.32 1.23
C THR A 307 7.69 22.78 0.84
N GLY A 308 8.20 23.61 1.74
CA GLY A 308 8.67 24.95 1.40
C GLY A 308 9.93 24.84 0.56
N TYR A 309 9.81 24.86 -0.77
CA TYR A 309 10.96 25.10 -1.63
C TYR A 309 11.36 26.58 -1.44
N LYS A 310 12.21 26.86 -0.44
CA LYS A 310 13.02 28.09 -0.49
C LYS A 310 13.97 27.89 -1.65
N LYS A 311 13.67 28.52 -2.78
CA LYS A 311 14.67 28.78 -3.80
C LYS A 311 15.67 29.71 -3.13
N ASP A 312 16.78 29.18 -2.64
CA ASP A 312 17.91 30.01 -2.24
C ASP A 312 18.32 30.78 -3.50
N ILE A 313 17.81 32.01 -3.61
CA ILE A 313 18.47 33.03 -4.41
C ILE A 313 19.68 33.40 -3.56
N SER A 314 20.79 32.66 -3.73
CA SER A 314 22.10 33.19 -3.39
C SER A 314 22.42 34.27 -4.41
N SER A 315 21.90 35.46 -4.15
CA SER A 315 22.48 36.70 -4.61
C SER A 315 23.79 36.91 -3.85
N ASP A 316 24.87 36.30 -4.36
CA ASP A 316 26.23 36.76 -4.12
C ASP A 316 26.76 37.05 -5.54
N ASP A 317 26.62 38.27 -6.07
CA ASP A 317 27.50 39.40 -5.76
C ASP A 317 28.96 38.96 -5.58
N PHE A 318 29.58 38.57 -6.69
CA PHE A 318 31.00 38.81 -6.88
C PHE A 318 31.17 39.76 -8.06
N SER A 319 31.17 41.04 -7.71
CA SER A 319 31.94 42.05 -8.42
C SER A 319 33.42 41.63 -8.35
N THR A 320 33.97 41.12 -9.45
CA THR A 320 35.43 41.13 -9.65
C THR A 320 35.74 42.21 -10.64
N ASP A 321 36.11 43.34 -10.05
CA ASP A 321 36.82 44.44 -10.66
C ASP A 321 38.17 43.97 -11.21
N SER A 322 38.65 44.70 -12.23
CA SER A 322 40.02 44.76 -12.76
C SER A 322 40.40 43.79 -13.91
N PRO A 323 41.34 44.18 -14.79
CA PRO A 323 41.60 45.52 -15.33
C PRO A 323 41.69 45.51 -16.87
N THR A 324 41.61 46.71 -17.44
CA THR A 324 41.91 47.07 -18.83
C THR A 324 43.24 46.51 -19.31
N ASP A 325 43.23 45.80 -20.44
CA ASP A 325 44.41 45.61 -21.28
C ASP A 325 44.13 46.25 -22.64
N VAL A 326 44.63 47.47 -22.81
CA VAL A 326 44.68 48.21 -24.07
C VAL A 326 46.11 48.08 -24.55
N SER A 327 46.36 47.15 -25.47
CA SER A 327 47.61 47.11 -26.23
C SER A 327 47.39 47.80 -27.58
N SER A 328 47.89 49.04 -27.68
CA SER A 328 48.16 49.72 -28.95
C SER A 328 49.60 50.22 -28.93
N ASP A 329 50.42 49.57 -29.75
CA ASP A 329 51.61 50.00 -30.50
C ASP A 329 52.32 51.34 -30.16
N GLN A 330 53.66 51.25 -30.01
CA GLN A 330 54.74 52.10 -30.60
C GLN A 330 56.08 51.68 -29.96
N GLU A 331 57.04 51.09 -30.69
CA GLU A 331 58.12 51.71 -31.49
C GLU A 331 59.20 52.48 -30.68
N ASP A 332 60.45 52.03 -30.89
CA ASP A 332 61.74 52.74 -30.93
C ASP A 332 62.74 52.80 -29.74
N GLU A 333 64.00 52.65 -30.18
CA GLU A 333 65.34 52.95 -29.62
C GLU A 333 65.97 52.05 -28.52
N ALA A 334 66.91 51.19 -28.93
CA ALA A 334 68.38 51.45 -28.89
C ALA A 334 69.20 50.19 -29.22
#